data_AF-A0AA37GDH8-F1
#
_entry.id   AF-A0AA37GDH8-F1
#
_cell.length_a   1.000
_cell.length_b   1.000
_cell.length_c   1.000
_cell.angle_alpha   90.00
_cell.angle_beta   90.00
_cell.angle_gamma   90.00
#
_symmetry.space_group_name_H-M   'P 1'
#
loop_
_entity.id
_entity.type
_entity.pdbx_description
1 polymer ?
#
loop_
_entity_poly.entity_id
_entity_poly.type
_entity_poly.pdbx_seq_one_letter_code
_entity_poly.pdbx_strand_id
1 'polypeptide(L)'
;MVYAYNEVWTQQEVFDKVEELSGETLDRNYLTITLKLPAEDLLAQIVQLKKPGEEEPADPKVLPWFWALQYQYSWGIRGDNNPKNAEYLGYLSSKELYPDMEFTSFEKYLKDLLAGTARMPYV
;
A
#
# COMPACT_ATOMS: atom_id res chain seq x y z
N MET A 1 -11.98 17.71 -2.05
CA MET A 1 -11.41 16.53 -2.73
C MET A 1 -12.39 15.37 -2.59
N VAL A 2 -12.34 14.40 -3.51
CA VAL A 2 -13.10 13.14 -3.41
C VAL A 2 -12.11 12.01 -3.12
N TYR A 3 -12.39 11.20 -2.10
CA TYR A 3 -11.61 10.01 -1.79
C TYR A 3 -12.36 8.77 -2.31
N ALA A 4 -11.79 8.14 -3.35
CA ALA A 4 -12.38 6.98 -4.00
C ALA A 4 -11.70 5.69 -3.55
N TYR A 5 -12.48 4.76 -3.01
CA TYR A 5 -11.98 3.45 -2.57
C TYR A 5 -13.11 2.41 -2.59
N ASN A 6 -12.71 1.15 -2.82
CA ASN A 6 -13.62 0.02 -2.83
C ASN A 6 -13.61 -0.67 -1.47
N GLU A 7 -12.43 -1.13 -1.06
CA GLU A 7 -12.21 -1.89 0.16
C GLU A 7 -10.96 -1.37 0.88
N VAL A 8 -10.87 -1.63 2.18
CA VAL A 8 -9.72 -1.28 3.01
C VAL A 8 -9.17 -2.58 3.56
N TRP A 9 -7.90 -2.83 3.27
CA TRP A 9 -7.20 -4.04 3.69
C TRP A 9 -5.86 -3.65 4.32
N THR A 10 -5.50 -4.33 5.40
CA THR A 10 -4.13 -4.35 5.91
C THR A 10 -3.29 -5.32 5.07
N GLN A 11 -1.96 -5.15 5.09
CA GLN A 11 -1.07 -6.08 4.40
C GLN A 11 -1.23 -7.52 4.92
N GLN A 12 -1.45 -7.68 6.22
CA GLN A 12 -1.69 -8.98 6.83
C GLN A 12 -2.91 -9.67 6.22
N GLU A 13 -4.05 -8.97 6.14
CA GLU A 13 -5.28 -9.53 5.58
C GLU A 13 -5.14 -9.82 4.08
N VAL A 14 -4.35 -9.03 3.35
CA VAL A 14 -4.02 -9.32 1.95
C VAL A 14 -3.27 -10.65 1.84
N PHE A 15 -2.20 -10.85 2.62
CA PHE A 15 -1.45 -12.11 2.62
C PHE A 15 -2.32 -13.30 3.04
N ASP A 16 -3.10 -13.14 4.12
CA ASP A 16 -3.98 -14.20 4.62
C ASP A 16 -4.99 -14.63 3.55
N LYS A 17 -5.59 -13.67 2.83
CA LYS A 17 -6.55 -13.98 1.76
C LYS A 17 -5.90 -14.64 0.54
N VAL A 18 -4.67 -14.27 0.20
CA VAL A 18 -3.93 -14.90 -0.89
C VAL A 18 -3.62 -16.36 -0.55
N GLU A 19 -3.07 -16.63 0.64
CA GLU A 19 -2.77 -17.98 1.12
C GLU A 19 -4.03 -18.85 1.22
N GLU A 20 -5.14 -18.29 1.72
CA GLU A 20 -6.44 -18.97 1.79
C GLU A 20 -6.90 -19.45 0.40
N LEU A 21 -6.83 -18.59 -0.62
CA LEU A 21 -7.35 -18.89 -1.95
C LEU A 21 -6.40 -19.71 -2.81
N SER A 22 -5.08 -19.55 -2.64
CA SER A 22 -4.10 -20.35 -3.37
C SER A 22 -3.86 -21.73 -2.77
N GLY A 23 -4.14 -21.90 -1.46
CA GLY A 23 -3.78 -23.09 -0.70
C GLY A 23 -2.29 -23.20 -0.39
N GLU A 24 -1.51 -22.14 -0.67
CA GLU A 24 -0.09 -22.06 -0.38
C GLU A 24 0.15 -21.35 0.95
N THR A 25 1.30 -21.63 1.57
CA THR A 25 1.77 -20.88 2.75
C THR A 25 3.08 -20.20 2.39
N LEU A 26 3.16 -18.89 2.61
CA LEU A 26 4.33 -18.11 2.26
C LEU A 26 5.22 -17.92 3.50
N ASP A 27 6.54 -17.97 3.29
CA ASP A 27 7.48 -17.46 4.27
C ASP A 27 7.47 -15.93 4.23
N ARG A 28 6.89 -15.30 5.26
CA ARG A 28 6.62 -13.87 5.27
C ARG A 28 7.84 -13.10 5.76
N ASN A 29 8.47 -12.40 4.83
CA ASN A 29 9.54 -11.45 5.12
C ASN A 29 8.94 -10.12 5.58
N TYR A 30 8.76 -9.97 6.89
CA TYR A 30 8.32 -8.71 7.47
C TYR A 30 9.46 -7.70 7.42
N LEU A 31 9.20 -6.55 6.82
CA LEU A 31 9.94 -5.32 7.10
C LEU A 31 9.54 -4.88 8.51
N THR A 32 10.14 -5.51 9.52
CA THR A 32 9.76 -5.31 10.92
C THR A 32 10.14 -3.91 11.39
N ILE A 33 9.20 -3.26 12.06
CA ILE A 33 9.47 -2.10 12.94
C ILE A 33 9.71 -2.55 14.38
N THR A 34 9.44 -3.81 14.70
CA THR A 34 9.36 -4.27 16.09
C THR A 34 10.20 -5.53 16.27
N LEU A 35 11.33 -5.33 16.96
CA LEU A 35 12.13 -6.34 17.65
C LEU A 35 12.81 -7.42 16.78
N LYS A 36 13.58 -6.98 15.77
CA LYS A 36 14.97 -7.46 15.53
C LYS A 36 15.79 -6.63 14.52
N LEU A 37 15.22 -5.55 13.99
CA LEU A 37 15.84 -4.26 13.65
C LEU A 37 14.67 -3.26 13.44
N PRO A 38 14.83 -1.94 13.69
CA PRO A 38 13.70 -1.03 13.88
C PRO A 38 13.20 -0.42 12.56
N ALA A 39 12.13 0.38 12.63
CA ALA A 39 11.75 1.38 11.61
C ALA A 39 12.90 2.28 11.11
N GLU A 40 14.04 2.24 11.81
CA GLU A 40 15.32 2.75 11.39
C GLU A 40 15.75 2.20 10.03
N ASP A 41 15.41 1.00 9.57
CA ASP A 41 15.86 0.57 8.24
C ASP A 41 15.19 1.34 7.11
N LEU A 42 13.88 1.53 7.16
CA LEU A 42 13.19 2.22 6.06
C LEU A 42 13.43 3.73 6.13
N LEU A 43 13.32 4.34 7.31
CA LEU A 43 13.59 5.77 7.48
C LEU A 43 15.08 6.09 7.35
N ALA A 44 16.00 5.26 7.85
CA ALA A 44 17.42 5.48 7.62
C ALA A 44 17.81 5.18 6.17
N GLN A 45 17.20 4.23 5.47
CA GLN A 45 17.39 4.11 4.02
C GLN A 45 16.95 5.41 3.33
N ILE A 46 15.76 5.93 3.63
CA ILE A 46 15.29 7.22 3.09
C ILE A 46 16.30 8.34 3.41
N VAL A 47 16.85 8.41 4.62
CA VAL A 47 17.84 9.43 5.03
C VAL A 47 19.19 9.22 4.35
N GLN A 48 19.67 7.98 4.22
CA GLN A 48 20.96 7.63 3.60
C GLN A 48 21.00 7.96 2.11
N LEU A 49 19.86 7.95 1.44
CA LEU A 49 19.76 8.32 0.03
C LEU A 49 19.85 9.85 -0.16
N LYS A 50 19.69 10.65 0.90
CA LYS A 50 19.83 12.10 0.87
C LYS A 50 21.23 12.53 1.32
N LYS A 51 21.72 13.64 0.77
CA LYS A 51 22.87 14.34 1.37
C LYS A 51 22.40 15.28 2.48
N PRO A 52 23.28 15.63 3.44
CA PRO A 52 22.96 16.62 4.46
C PRO A 52 22.49 17.94 3.84
N GLY A 53 21.28 18.37 4.20
CA GLY A 53 20.68 19.61 3.69
C GLY A 53 19.87 19.48 2.40
N GLU A 54 19.76 18.28 1.82
CA GLU A 54 18.93 18.02 0.63
C GLU A 54 17.59 17.37 1.01
N GLU A 55 16.51 17.76 0.33
CA GLU A 55 15.18 17.16 0.51
C GLU A 55 15.01 15.85 -0.27
N GLU A 56 15.74 15.68 -1.38
CA GLU A 56 15.73 14.51 -2.26
C GLU A 56 17.16 14.13 -2.71
N PRO A 57 17.40 12.87 -3.11
CA PRO A 57 18.67 12.45 -3.70
C PRO A 57 19.00 13.23 -4.99
N ALA A 58 20.23 13.76 -5.10
CA ALA A 58 20.71 14.41 -6.31
C ALA A 58 20.93 13.47 -7.51
N ASP A 59 21.08 12.15 -7.28
CA ASP A 59 21.24 11.15 -8.35
C ASP A 59 19.87 10.70 -8.88
N PRO A 60 19.51 11.01 -10.14
CA PRO A 60 18.24 10.60 -10.72
C PRO A 60 18.02 9.09 -10.76
N LYS A 61 19.10 8.28 -10.72
CA LYS A 61 19.00 6.83 -10.69
C LYS A 61 18.43 6.29 -9.37
N VAL A 62 18.56 7.07 -8.30
CA VAL A 62 18.15 6.69 -6.94
C VAL A 62 16.73 7.18 -6.62
N LEU A 63 16.25 8.22 -7.30
CA LEU A 63 14.93 8.83 -7.08
C LEU A 63 13.76 7.82 -7.08
N PRO A 64 13.63 6.88 -8.03
CA PRO A 64 12.50 5.94 -8.02
C PRO A 64 12.45 5.07 -6.77
N TRP A 65 13.63 4.62 -6.30
CA TRP A 65 13.74 3.82 -5.08
C TRP A 65 13.41 4.64 -3.84
N PHE A 66 13.93 5.86 -3.78
CA PHE A 66 13.62 6.81 -2.71
C PHE A 66 12.12 7.08 -2.58
N TRP A 67 11.43 7.36 -3.69
CA TRP A 67 9.99 7.58 -3.70
C TRP A 67 9.20 6.31 -3.32
N ALA A 68 9.65 5.14 -3.76
CA ALA A 68 9.02 3.87 -3.36
C ALA A 68 9.08 3.66 -1.84
N LEU A 69 10.23 3.90 -1.22
CA LEU A 69 10.40 3.81 0.24
C LEU A 69 9.53 4.82 0.98
N GLN A 70 9.50 6.08 0.54
CA GLN A 70 8.63 7.10 1.14
C GLN A 70 7.16 6.73 1.02
N TYR A 71 6.75 6.20 -0.12
CA TYR A 71 5.38 5.75 -0.34
C TYR A 71 5.04 4.59 0.61
N GLN A 72 5.88 3.55 0.68
CA GLN A 72 5.73 2.44 1.62
C GLN A 72 5.64 2.89 3.08
N TYR A 73 6.46 3.86 3.49
CA TYR A 73 6.35 4.46 4.82
C TYR A 73 4.98 5.11 5.05
N SER A 74 4.51 5.86 4.05
CA SER A 74 3.25 6.60 4.10
C SER A 74 2.04 5.68 4.28
N TRP A 75 1.86 4.71 3.39
CA TRP A 75 0.66 3.87 3.39
C TRP A 75 0.80 2.63 4.28
N GLY A 76 2.01 2.06 4.40
CA GLY A 76 2.24 0.82 5.14
C GLY A 76 2.48 1.00 6.63
N ILE A 77 3.06 2.14 7.04
CA ILE A 77 3.42 2.40 8.45
C ILE A 77 2.55 3.50 9.07
N ARG A 78 2.51 4.68 8.44
CA ARG A 78 1.72 5.81 8.96
C ARG A 78 0.22 5.63 8.71
N GLY A 79 -0.15 4.83 7.71
CA GLY A 79 -1.54 4.61 7.34
C GLY A 79 -2.20 5.86 6.75
N ASP A 80 -1.42 6.71 6.06
CA ASP A 80 -1.89 7.97 5.51
C ASP A 80 -3.07 7.79 4.55
N ASN A 81 -3.15 6.63 3.89
CA ASN A 81 -4.23 6.27 2.98
C ASN A 81 -5.51 5.77 3.67
N ASN A 82 -5.63 5.83 5.00
CA ASN A 82 -6.84 5.41 5.71
C ASN A 82 -8.03 6.35 5.39
N PRO A 83 -9.25 5.84 5.07
CA PRO A 83 -10.42 6.68 4.82
C PRO A 83 -10.75 7.66 5.95
N LYS A 84 -10.43 7.31 7.21
CA LYS A 84 -10.63 8.21 8.37
C LYS A 84 -9.83 9.51 8.25
N ASN A 85 -8.66 9.49 7.61
CA ASN A 85 -7.88 10.69 7.36
C ASN A 85 -8.57 11.59 6.33
N ALA A 86 -9.16 10.99 5.28
CA ALA A 86 -9.91 11.71 4.28
C ALA A 86 -11.17 12.37 4.90
N GLU A 87 -11.89 11.63 5.75
CA GLU A 87 -13.04 12.14 6.50
C GLU A 87 -12.63 13.32 7.41
N TYR A 88 -11.56 13.16 8.18
CA TYR A 88 -11.02 14.23 9.05
C TYR A 88 -10.66 15.50 8.27
N LEU A 89 -10.16 15.36 7.04
CA LEU A 89 -9.83 16.47 6.14
C LEU A 89 -11.06 17.07 5.41
N GLY A 90 -12.26 16.54 5.66
CA GLY A 90 -13.51 16.99 5.04
C GLY A 90 -13.65 16.57 3.56
N TYR A 91 -13.05 15.45 3.16
CA TYR A 91 -13.19 14.94 1.80
C TYR A 91 -14.53 14.21 1.64
N LEU A 92 -15.09 14.27 0.43
CA LEU A 92 -16.29 13.49 0.10
C LEU A 92 -15.89 12.05 -0.22
N SER A 93 -16.65 11.08 0.30
CA SER A 93 -16.45 9.68 -0.03
C SER A 93 -17.09 9.33 -1.37
N SER A 94 -16.39 8.55 -2.22
CA SER A 94 -17.02 8.02 -3.44
C SER A 94 -18.27 7.18 -3.14
N LYS A 95 -18.32 6.56 -1.96
CA LYS A 95 -19.47 5.74 -1.52
C LYS A 95 -20.70 6.58 -1.17
N GLU A 96 -20.51 7.83 -0.73
CA GLU A 96 -21.62 8.76 -0.51
C GLU A 96 -22.12 9.34 -1.83
N LEU A 97 -21.19 9.62 -2.75
CA LEU A 97 -21.50 10.17 -4.07
C LEU A 97 -22.17 9.15 -4.98
N TYR A 98 -21.78 7.88 -4.88
CA TYR A 98 -22.24 6.77 -5.72
C TYR A 98 -22.53 5.52 -4.87
N PRO A 99 -23.60 5.52 -4.08
CA PRO A 99 -23.91 4.43 -3.15
C PRO A 99 -24.20 3.10 -3.84
N ASP A 100 -24.69 3.15 -5.09
CA ASP A 100 -25.05 1.97 -5.88
C ASP A 100 -23.91 1.50 -6.81
N MET A 101 -22.70 2.07 -6.66
CA MET A 101 -21.55 1.67 -7.48
C MET A 101 -21.04 0.30 -7.05
N GLU A 102 -21.18 -0.67 -7.94
CA GLU A 102 -20.59 -1.99 -7.80
C GLU A 102 -19.09 -1.96 -8.11
N PHE A 103 -18.31 -2.78 -7.40
CA PHE A 103 -16.88 -2.93 -7.62
C PHE A 103 -16.46 -4.39 -7.60
N THR A 104 -15.33 -4.69 -8.26
CA THR A 104 -14.69 -6.00 -8.12
C THR A 104 -14.02 -6.08 -6.75
N SER A 105 -14.56 -6.89 -5.84
CA SER A 105 -13.93 -7.19 -4.55
C SER A 105 -12.54 -7.81 -4.75
N PHE A 106 -11.64 -7.61 -3.79
CA PHE A 106 -10.31 -8.21 -3.81
C PHE A 106 -10.36 -9.74 -3.92
N GLU A 107 -11.27 -10.40 -3.20
CA GLU A 107 -11.45 -11.85 -3.28
C GLU A 107 -11.84 -12.31 -4.70
N LYS A 108 -12.82 -11.65 -5.32
CA LYS A 108 -13.19 -11.95 -6.72
C LYS A 108 -12.00 -11.78 -7.65
N TYR A 109 -11.25 -10.69 -7.51
CA TYR A 109 -10.06 -10.45 -8.31
C TYR A 109 -9.03 -11.57 -8.15
N LEU A 110 -8.76 -12.02 -6.92
CA LEU A 110 -7.83 -13.11 -6.66
C LEU A 110 -8.31 -14.44 -7.26
N LYS A 111 -9.60 -14.77 -7.18
CA LYS A 111 -10.16 -15.97 -7.83
C LYS A 111 -9.96 -15.92 -9.35
N ASP A 112 -10.25 -14.78 -9.97
CA ASP A 112 -10.03 -14.60 -11.40
C ASP A 112 -8.53 -14.69 -11.75
N LEU A 113 -7.65 -14.18 -10.88
CA LEU A 113 -6.20 -14.22 -11.05
C LEU A 113 -5.66 -15.65 -11.00
N LEU A 114 -6.05 -16.43 -9.99
CA LEU A 114 -5.67 -17.83 -9.84
C LEU A 114 -6.23 -18.71 -10.97
N ALA A 115 -7.38 -18.33 -11.54
CA ALA A 115 -7.93 -18.96 -12.74
C ALA A 115 -7.24 -18.51 -14.04
N GLY A 116 -6.31 -17.55 -14.00
CA GLY A 116 -5.64 -17.00 -15.19
C GLY A 116 -6.53 -16.12 -16.07
N THR A 117 -7.65 -15.61 -15.54
CA THR A 117 -8.65 -14.81 -16.29
C THR A 117 -8.78 -13.37 -15.80
N ALA A 118 -8.05 -12.99 -14.75
CA ALA A 118 -8.02 -11.62 -14.26
C ALA A 118 -7.56 -10.62 -15.34
N ARG A 119 -8.16 -9.43 -15.32
CA ARG A 119 -7.73 -8.30 -16.13
C ARG A 119 -6.66 -7.51 -15.39
N MET A 120 -5.67 -7.02 -16.13
CA MET A 120 -4.70 -6.06 -15.61
C MET A 120 -5.44 -4.81 -15.09
N PRO A 121 -5.20 -4.36 -13.84
CA PRO A 121 -5.85 -3.18 -13.29
C PRO A 121 -5.50 -1.88 -14.03
N TYR A 122 -4.32 -1.84 -14.66
CA TYR A 122 -3.80 -0.72 -15.44
C TYR A 122 -3.25 -1.25 -16.77
N VAL A 123 -3.61 -0.60 -17.87
CA VAL A 123 -3.16 -0.91 -19.24
C VAL A 123 -2.45 0.29 -19.82
#